data_AF-A0A1S8LHE6-F1
#
_entry.id   AF-A0A1S8LHE6-F1
#
_cell.length_a   1.000
_cell.length_b   1.000
_cell.length_c   1.000
_cell.angle_alpha   90.00
_cell.angle_beta   90.00
_cell.angle_gamma   90.00
#
_symmetry.space_group_name_H-M   'P 1'
#
loop_
_entity.id
_entity.type
_entity.pdbx_description
1 polymer ?
#
loop_
_entity_poly.entity_id
_entity_poly.type
_entity_poly.pdbx_seq_one_letter_code
_entity_poly.pdbx_strand_id
1 'polypeptide(L)'
;MIITEYMQMKFDFLENLFTGKSVLVIENGKVNLKNLKKLRMSMDKLEMRLREDGIPSIEDLKYASIEVDGQLGYELKDNKKPLTKDDFNLIMSEISGMKKALKYNTKPVGMTQNNIFEELITHKFEGNDKEPS
;
A
#
# COMPACT_ATOMS: atom_id res chain seq x y z
N MET A 1 -23.16 -41.99 -24.18
CA MET A 1 -23.92 -40.92 -24.87
C MET A 1 -22.90 -39.98 -25.49
N ILE A 2 -22.98 -39.71 -26.80
CA ILE A 2 -21.96 -38.90 -27.49
C ILE A 2 -21.91 -37.45 -26.96
N ILE A 3 -23.04 -36.92 -26.47
CA ILE A 3 -23.13 -35.58 -25.89
C ILE A 3 -22.33 -35.47 -24.57
N THR A 4 -22.36 -36.50 -23.73
CA THR A 4 -21.61 -36.49 -22.45
C THR A 4 -20.12 -36.59 -22.71
N GLU A 5 -19.69 -37.45 -23.64
CA GLU A 5 -18.30 -37.54 -24.08
C GLU A 5 -17.81 -36.24 -24.71
N TYR A 6 -18.62 -35.59 -25.54
CA TYR A 6 -18.28 -34.29 -26.13
C TYR A 6 -18.15 -33.18 -25.08
N MET A 7 -19.05 -33.15 -24.09
CA MET A 7 -18.94 -32.20 -22.97
C MET A 7 -17.69 -32.47 -22.14
N GLN A 8 -17.40 -33.72 -21.81
CA GLN A 8 -16.23 -34.09 -21.02
C GLN A 8 -14.92 -33.72 -21.75
N MET A 9 -14.83 -34.01 -23.06
CA MET A 9 -13.67 -33.63 -23.87
C MET A 9 -13.50 -32.11 -24.01
N LYS A 10 -14.59 -31.34 -23.98
CA LYS A 10 -14.55 -29.87 -23.92
C LYS A 10 -14.09 -29.36 -22.56
N PHE A 11 -14.53 -30.00 -21.47
CA PHE A 11 -14.11 -29.66 -20.11
C PHE A 11 -12.63 -29.97 -19.89
N ASP A 12 -12.14 -31.13 -20.33
CA ASP A 12 -10.74 -31.51 -20.19
C ASP A 12 -9.81 -30.61 -21.03
N PHE A 13 -10.26 -30.17 -22.22
CA PHE A 13 -9.55 -29.16 -23.02
C PHE A 13 -9.53 -27.79 -22.34
N LEU A 14 -10.61 -27.41 -21.66
CA LEU A 14 -10.66 -26.19 -20.86
C LEU A 14 -9.79 -26.34 -19.61
N GLU A 15 -9.73 -27.51 -18.97
CA GLU A 15 -8.85 -27.75 -17.84
C GLU A 15 -7.38 -27.67 -18.26
N ASN A 16 -7.00 -28.32 -19.37
CA ASN A 16 -5.62 -28.29 -19.90
C ASN A 16 -5.13 -26.91 -20.38
N LEU A 17 -6.03 -25.99 -20.72
CA LEU A 17 -5.68 -24.60 -21.02
C LEU A 17 -5.38 -23.78 -19.75
N PHE A 18 -5.87 -24.23 -18.59
CA PHE A 18 -5.83 -23.50 -17.32
C PHE A 18 -4.93 -24.17 -16.26
N THR A 19 -4.46 -25.41 -16.44
CA THR A 19 -3.74 -26.25 -15.46
C THR A 19 -2.32 -25.82 -15.04
N GLY A 20 -1.90 -24.56 -15.20
CA GLY A 20 -0.63 -24.16 -14.58
C GLY A 20 -0.02 -22.83 -14.97
N LYS A 21 -0.66 -22.03 -15.81
CA LYS A 21 -0.13 -20.73 -16.22
C LYS A 21 -1.08 -19.63 -15.79
N SER A 22 -0.62 -18.84 -14.84
CA SER A 22 -1.21 -17.57 -14.48
C SER A 22 -1.47 -16.74 -15.74
N VAL A 23 -2.67 -16.18 -15.85
CA VAL A 23 -3.07 -15.39 -17.02
C VAL A 23 -2.97 -13.91 -16.68
N LEU A 24 -2.03 -13.22 -17.31
CA LEU A 24 -1.87 -11.76 -17.19
C LEU A 24 -3.15 -11.03 -17.64
N VAL A 25 -3.78 -10.28 -16.75
CA VAL A 25 -5.01 -9.52 -17.02
C VAL A 25 -4.81 -8.01 -17.00
N ILE A 26 -3.76 -7.52 -16.32
CA ILE A 26 -3.39 -6.10 -16.29
C ILE A 26 -1.89 -5.98 -16.51
N GLU A 27 -1.48 -5.02 -17.33
CA GLU A 27 -0.08 -4.65 -17.55
C GLU A 27 0.06 -3.13 -17.62
N ASN A 28 0.90 -2.57 -16.76
CA ASN A 28 1.18 -1.13 -16.64
C ASN A 28 -0.10 -0.27 -16.56
N GLY A 29 -1.08 -0.71 -15.77
CA GLY A 29 -2.37 -0.05 -15.61
C GLY A 29 -3.32 -0.19 -16.80
N LYS A 30 -3.05 -1.08 -17.75
CA LYS A 30 -3.93 -1.35 -18.89
C LYS A 30 -4.48 -2.77 -18.81
N VAL A 31 -5.79 -2.89 -18.98
CA VAL A 31 -6.48 -4.19 -18.96
C VAL A 31 -6.29 -4.94 -20.27
N ASN A 32 -5.93 -6.21 -20.17
CA ASN A 32 -5.84 -7.12 -21.30
C ASN A 32 -7.21 -7.78 -21.57
N LEU A 33 -8.04 -7.08 -22.34
CA LEU A 33 -9.39 -7.54 -22.70
C LEU A 33 -9.40 -8.91 -23.41
N LYS A 34 -8.35 -9.20 -24.19
CA LYS A 34 -8.21 -10.50 -24.88
C LYS A 34 -8.08 -11.64 -23.87
N ASN A 35 -7.29 -11.44 -22.81
CA ASN A 35 -7.10 -12.43 -21.77
C ASN A 35 -8.33 -12.54 -20.85
N LEU A 36 -9.00 -11.43 -20.53
CA LEU A 36 -10.30 -11.48 -19.84
C LEU A 36 -11.34 -12.30 -20.61
N LYS A 37 -11.41 -12.13 -21.94
CA LYS A 37 -12.31 -12.92 -22.79
C LYS A 37 -11.97 -14.42 -22.75
N LYS A 38 -10.68 -14.79 -22.74
CA LYS A 38 -10.24 -16.19 -22.60
C LYS A 38 -10.64 -16.78 -21.25
N LEU A 39 -10.52 -15.99 -20.19
CA LEU A 39 -10.90 -16.36 -18.82
C LEU A 39 -12.42 -16.34 -18.59
N ARG A 40 -13.22 -15.87 -19.57
CA ARG A 40 -14.66 -15.60 -19.42
C ARG A 40 -14.94 -14.73 -18.18
N MET A 41 -14.07 -13.76 -17.93
CA MET A 41 -14.15 -12.82 -16.80
C MET A 41 -14.59 -11.45 -17.32
N SER A 42 -15.61 -10.85 -16.69
CA SER A 42 -16.02 -9.48 -16.98
C SER A 42 -15.07 -8.47 -16.33
N MET A 43 -15.10 -7.23 -16.83
CA MET A 43 -14.39 -6.10 -16.20
C MET A 43 -14.83 -5.93 -14.74
N ASP A 44 -16.14 -5.93 -14.48
CA ASP A 44 -16.68 -5.79 -13.13
C ASP A 44 -16.16 -6.86 -12.16
N LYS A 45 -15.98 -8.10 -12.63
CA LYS A 45 -15.44 -9.19 -11.80
C LYS A 45 -13.95 -9.02 -11.52
N LEU A 46 -13.19 -8.45 -12.45
CA LEU A 46 -11.80 -8.07 -12.22
C LEU A 46 -11.71 -6.94 -11.19
N GLU A 47 -12.52 -5.89 -11.35
CA GLU A 47 -12.57 -4.75 -10.43
C GLU A 47 -13.04 -5.15 -9.02
N MET A 48 -13.99 -6.06 -8.92
CA MET A 48 -14.42 -6.64 -7.65
C MET A 48 -13.25 -7.28 -6.91
N ARG A 49 -12.49 -8.16 -7.59
CA ARG A 49 -11.31 -8.80 -6.99
C ARG A 49 -10.24 -7.82 -6.57
N LEU A 50 -9.97 -6.81 -7.41
CA LEU A 50 -9.03 -5.74 -7.05
C LEU A 50 -9.44 -5.05 -5.76
N ARG A 51 -10.74 -4.79 -5.59
CA ARG A 51 -11.27 -4.17 -4.37
C ARG A 51 -11.18 -5.08 -3.16
N GLU A 52 -11.40 -6.39 -3.33
CA GLU A 52 -11.22 -7.40 -2.27
C GLU A 52 -9.77 -7.40 -1.75
N ASP A 53 -8.80 -7.22 -2.65
CA ASP A 53 -7.36 -7.12 -2.32
C ASP A 53 -6.92 -5.70 -1.90
N GLY A 54 -7.87 -4.76 -1.75
CA GLY A 54 -7.58 -3.40 -1.31
C GLY A 54 -6.92 -2.50 -2.36
N ILE A 55 -7.04 -2.85 -3.64
CA ILE A 55 -6.49 -2.08 -4.77
C ILE A 55 -7.61 -1.22 -5.39
N PRO A 56 -7.65 0.09 -5.13
CA PRO A 56 -8.75 0.94 -5.58
C PRO A 56 -8.68 1.34 -7.06
N SER A 57 -7.49 1.28 -7.66
CA SER A 57 -7.26 1.75 -9.03
C SER A 57 -6.39 0.78 -9.82
N ILE A 58 -6.84 0.45 -11.02
CA ILE A 58 -6.07 -0.34 -11.99
C ILE A 58 -4.78 0.39 -12.39
N GLU A 59 -4.81 1.72 -12.43
CA GLU A 59 -3.64 2.52 -12.83
C GLU A 59 -2.46 2.38 -11.86
N ASP A 60 -2.69 1.96 -10.63
CA ASP A 60 -1.65 1.76 -9.63
C ASP A 60 -0.90 0.43 -9.82
N LEU A 61 -1.38 -0.45 -10.72
CA LEU A 61 -0.78 -1.74 -10.97
C LEU A 61 0.32 -1.69 -12.03
N LYS A 62 1.42 -2.35 -11.71
CA LYS A 62 2.45 -2.73 -12.68
C LYS A 62 2.02 -3.96 -13.45
N TYR A 63 1.47 -4.97 -12.77
CA TYR A 63 0.76 -6.08 -13.39
C TYR A 63 -0.27 -6.69 -12.45
N ALA A 64 -1.24 -7.41 -13.04
CA ALA A 64 -2.07 -8.35 -12.33
C ALA A 64 -2.36 -9.57 -13.19
N SER A 65 -2.53 -10.72 -12.55
CA SER A 65 -2.73 -12.01 -13.17
C SER A 65 -3.77 -12.83 -12.41
N ILE A 66 -4.44 -13.74 -13.12
CA ILE A 66 -5.39 -14.68 -12.53
C ILE A 66 -4.73 -16.05 -12.50
N GLU A 67 -4.57 -16.58 -11.29
CA GLU A 67 -4.00 -17.89 -11.03
C GLU A 67 -4.99 -19.02 -11.37
N VAL A 68 -4.51 -20.26 -11.39
CA VAL A 68 -5.30 -21.45 -11.75
C VAL A 68 -6.50 -21.66 -10.82
N ASP A 69 -6.33 -21.35 -9.54
CA ASP A 69 -7.37 -21.41 -8.51
C ASP A 69 -8.33 -20.20 -8.58
N GLY A 70 -8.09 -19.26 -9.50
CA GLY A 70 -8.88 -18.06 -9.70
C GLY A 70 -8.56 -16.91 -8.75
N GLN A 71 -7.48 -17.01 -7.96
CA GLN A 71 -6.96 -15.92 -7.15
C GLN A 71 -6.28 -14.85 -8.01
N LEU A 72 -6.18 -13.64 -7.46
CA LEU A 72 -5.51 -12.52 -8.09
C LEU A 72 -4.05 -12.46 -7.61
N GLY A 73 -3.10 -12.58 -8.54
CA GLY A 73 -1.71 -12.19 -8.31
C GLY A 73 -1.50 -10.76 -8.79
N TYR A 74 -0.73 -9.94 -8.08
CA TYR A 74 -0.50 -8.55 -8.49
C TYR A 74 0.82 -7.96 -8.00
N GLU A 75 1.27 -6.91 -8.69
CA GLU A 75 2.33 -6.01 -8.21
C GLU A 75 1.93 -4.56 -8.48
N LEU A 76 2.04 -3.72 -7.45
CA LEU A 76 1.86 -2.28 -7.57
C LEU A 76 3.05 -1.63 -8.27
N LYS A 77 2.85 -0.47 -8.90
CA LYS A 77 3.94 0.38 -9.37
C LYS A 77 4.84 0.79 -8.21
N ASP A 78 6.12 1.01 -8.48
CA ASP A 78 7.11 1.24 -7.42
C ASP A 78 6.77 2.44 -6.52
N ASN A 79 6.18 3.50 -7.09
CA ASN A 79 5.71 4.68 -6.36
C ASN A 79 4.40 4.49 -5.59
N LYS A 80 3.77 3.31 -5.68
CA LYS A 80 2.52 2.94 -5.01
C LYS A 80 2.71 1.80 -4.02
N LYS A 81 3.88 1.16 -3.99
CA LYS A 81 4.20 0.12 -3.01
C LYS A 81 4.26 0.73 -1.60
N PRO A 82 3.74 0.04 -0.57
CA PRO A 82 3.92 0.46 0.80
C PRO A 82 5.41 0.37 1.18
N LEU A 83 5.85 1.27 2.06
CA LEU A 83 7.20 1.25 2.59
C LEU A 83 7.41 0.02 3.47
N THR A 84 8.48 -0.74 3.26
CA THR A 84 8.84 -1.84 4.15
C THR A 84 9.60 -1.33 5.38
N LYS A 85 9.69 -2.16 6.42
CA LYS A 85 10.51 -1.84 7.60
C LYS A 85 11.98 -1.69 7.25
N ASP A 86 12.47 -2.48 6.29
CA ASP A 86 13.86 -2.44 5.85
C ASP A 86 14.14 -1.14 5.09
N ASP A 87 13.25 -0.71 4.20
CA ASP A 87 13.35 0.59 3.52
C ASP A 87 13.39 1.74 4.54
N PHE A 88 12.52 1.69 5.56
CA PHE A 88 12.49 2.69 6.63
C PHE A 88 13.81 2.74 7.42
N ASN A 89 14.34 1.58 7.82
CA ASN A 89 15.58 1.48 8.56
C ASN A 89 16.77 1.99 7.76
N LEU A 90 16.81 1.66 6.46
CA LEU A 90 17.83 2.15 5.54
C LEU A 90 17.82 3.69 5.50
N ILE A 91 16.66 4.28 5.22
CA ILE A 91 16.47 5.74 5.20
C ILE A 91 16.89 6.37 6.53
N MET A 92 16.50 5.79 7.67
CA MET A 92 16.84 6.35 8.99
C MET A 92 18.34 6.26 9.29
N SER A 93 19.00 5.20 8.84
CA SER A 93 20.46 5.03 8.98
C SER A 93 21.23 6.07 8.16
N GLU A 94 20.81 6.32 6.92
CA GLU A 94 21.39 7.34 6.05
C GLU A 94 21.19 8.74 6.62
N ILE A 95 19.97 9.06 7.08
CA ILE A 95 19.67 10.32 7.76
C ILE A 95 20.57 10.52 8.99
N SER A 96 20.79 9.48 9.78
CA SER A 96 21.65 9.55 10.96
C SER A 96 23.12 9.78 10.60
N GLY A 97 23.61 9.14 9.52
CA GLY A 97 24.95 9.37 8.97
C GLY A 97 25.12 10.81 8.49
N MET A 98 24.16 11.32 7.72
CA MET A 98 24.16 12.71 7.23
C MET A 98 24.13 13.72 8.38
N LYS A 99 23.30 13.52 9.41
CA LYS A 99 23.24 14.39 10.60
C LYS A 99 24.60 14.51 11.30
N LYS A 100 25.33 13.40 11.43
CA LYS A 100 26.69 13.38 12.00
C LYS A 100 27.67 14.17 11.13
N ALA A 101 27.64 13.99 9.82
CA ALA A 101 28.53 14.67 8.88
C ALA A 101 28.30 16.20 8.84
N LEU A 102 27.04 16.63 8.95
CA LEU A 102 26.66 18.04 8.98
C LEU A 102 26.91 18.73 10.34
N LYS A 103 27.52 18.04 11.32
CA LYS A 103 27.62 18.49 12.72
C LYS A 103 26.28 18.97 13.27
N TYR A 104 25.18 18.37 12.80
CA TYR A 104 23.83 18.75 13.20
C TYR A 104 23.59 18.18 14.60
N ASN A 105 24.02 18.94 15.60
CA ASN A 105 23.84 18.64 17.01
C ASN A 105 22.38 18.93 17.36
N THR A 106 21.49 18.00 17.00
CA THR A 106 20.13 18.00 17.54
C THR A 106 20.25 17.64 19.01
N LYS A 107 20.35 18.66 19.87
CA LYS A 107 19.74 18.52 21.19
C LYS A 107 18.32 18.00 20.95
N PRO A 108 17.90 16.91 21.60
CA PRO A 108 16.55 16.40 21.43
C PRO A 108 15.56 17.57 21.64
N VAL A 109 14.67 17.78 20.67
CA VAL A 109 13.49 18.63 20.87
C VAL A 109 12.60 17.83 21.83
N GLY A 110 12.85 18.01 23.12
CA GLY A 110 12.27 17.24 24.20
C GLY A 110 13.02 17.56 25.49
N MET A 111 12.43 18.42 26.31
CA MET A 111 12.95 19.04 27.55
C MET A 111 13.97 20.18 27.37
N THR A 112 13.53 21.30 26.82
CA THR A 112 13.78 22.57 27.53
C THR A 112 12.53 22.80 28.38
N GLN A 113 12.54 22.36 29.63
CA GLN A 113 11.52 22.75 30.60
C GLN A 113 11.76 24.21 30.99
N ASN A 114 11.47 25.14 30.07
CA ASN A 114 11.06 26.46 30.50
C ASN A 114 9.54 26.42 30.55
N ASN A 115 9.03 25.76 31.61
CA ASN A 115 7.61 25.66 31.88
C ASN A 115 7.13 27.06 32.27
N ILE A 116 6.44 27.75 31.37
CA ILE A 116 5.79 29.05 31.64
C ILE A 116 4.87 28.96 32.89
N PHE A 117 4.38 27.76 33.20
CA PHE A 117 3.62 27.47 34.42
C PHE A 117 4.45 27.52 35.72
N GLU A 118 5.75 27.22 35.69
CA GLU A 118 6.62 27.35 36.88
C GLU A 118 6.96 28.80 37.19
N GLU A 119 7.03 29.65 36.16
CA GLU A 119 7.27 31.10 36.33
C GLU A 119 6.10 31.78 37.05
N LEU A 120 4.86 31.35 36.77
CA LEU A 120 3.65 31.82 37.47
C LEU A 120 3.54 31.32 38.91
N ILE A 121 4.19 30.19 39.24
CA ILE A 121 4.20 29.64 40.60
C ILE A 121 5.33 30.26 41.44
N THR A 122 6.44 30.62 40.80
CA THR A 122 7.61 31.25 41.46
C THR A 122 7.46 32.77 41.62
N HIS A 123 6.74 33.45 40.72
CA HIS A 123 6.28 34.81 40.98
C HIS A 123 4.99 34.78 41.79
N LYS A 124 5.12 34.96 43.11
CA LYS A 124 4.03 35.49 43.95
C LYS A 124 3.43 36.69 43.21
N PHE A 125 2.13 36.65 42.92
CA PHE A 125 1.37 37.82 42.51
C PHE A 125 1.64 38.94 43.52
N GLU A 126 2.49 39.90 43.18
CA GLU A 126 2.46 41.22 43.78
C GLU A 126 1.20 41.90 43.23
N GLY A 127 0.05 41.53 43.79
CA GLY A 127 -1.14 42.35 43.73
C GLY A 127 -0.77 43.69 44.33
N ASN A 128 -0.68 44.70 43.48
CA ASN A 128 -0.46 46.07 43.88
C ASN A 128 -1.69 46.53 44.68
N ASP A 129 -1.58 46.56 46.00
CA ASP A 129 -2.57 47.11 46.95
C ASP A 129 -2.67 48.64 46.81
N LYS A 130 -3.10 49.10 45.64
CA LYS A 130 -3.49 50.48 45.41
C LYS A 130 -4.78 50.51 44.60
N GLU A 131 -5.88 50.20 45.27
CA GLU A 131 -7.19 50.74 44.87
C GLU A 131 -7.13 52.27 45.00
N PRO A 132 -7.38 53.04 43.93
CA PRO A 132 -7.66 54.46 44.07
C PRO A 132 -9.06 54.63 44.68
N SER A 133 -9.14 55.47 45.72
CA SER A 133 -10.36 55.88 46.42
C SER A 133 -11.40 56.56 45.51
#